data_AF-A0A969GDR7-F1
#
_entry.id   AF-A0A969GDR7-F1
#
_cell.length_a   1.000
_cell.length_b   1.000
_cell.length_c   1.000
_cell.angle_alpha   90.00
_cell.angle_beta   90.00
_cell.angle_gamma   90.00
#
_symmetry.space_group_name_H-M   'P 1'
#
loop_
_entity.id
_entity.type
_entity.pdbx_description
1 polymer ?
#
loop_
_entity_poly.entity_id
_entity_poly.type
_entity_poly.pdbx_seq_one_letter_code
_entity_poly.pdbx_strand_id
1 'polypeptide(L)'
;MRSIDGQIGYLGGMNMGQEHLDGGKHFDSWRDTQLRLVGEVALVLQAIFVTSWFNTTQEKLVADGYFPKQEKTEEFLPVQVVIAGPDSQWAAIRQLYFLMI
;
A
#
# COMPACT_ATOMS: atom_id res chain seq x y z
N MET A 1 2.79 -2.51 3.57
CA MET A 1 2.20 -1.19 3.28
C MET A 1 2.42 -0.28 4.46
N ARG A 2 2.84 0.97 4.25
CA ARG A 2 2.94 1.98 5.31
C ARG A 2 2.15 3.22 4.87
N SER A 3 1.37 3.78 5.79
CA SER A 3 0.66 5.05 5.60
C SER A 3 1.12 6.02 6.68
N ILE A 4 1.44 7.24 6.28
CA ILE A 4 1.89 8.32 7.17
C ILE A 4 0.87 9.44 7.04
N ASP A 5 0.12 9.65 8.12
CA ASP A 5 -0.88 10.70 8.30
C ASP A 5 -1.92 10.81 7.16
N GLY A 6 -2.15 9.73 6.41
CA GLY A 6 -3.03 9.73 5.24
C GLY A 6 -2.54 10.61 4.08
N GLN A 7 -1.30 11.11 4.11
CA GLN A 7 -0.72 12.00 3.08
C GLN A 7 0.34 11.30 2.24
N ILE A 8 1.10 10.38 2.84
CA ILE A 8 2.16 9.65 2.16
C ILE A 8 1.95 8.16 2.38
N GLY A 9 1.90 7.41 1.28
CA GLY A 9 1.85 5.97 1.29
C GLY A 9 3.12 5.35 0.72
N TYR A 10 3.54 4.23 1.29
CA TYR A 10 4.61 3.39 0.75
C TYR A 10 4.09 1.98 0.46
N LEU A 11 4.33 1.53 -0.78
CA LEU A 11 4.02 0.19 -1.25
C LEU A 11 5.29 -0.47 -1.82
N GLY A 12 5.43 -1.77 -1.65
CA GLY A 12 6.61 -2.52 -2.10
C GLY A 12 6.76 -3.84 -1.35
N GLY A 13 7.75 -4.64 -1.73
CA GLY A 13 8.06 -5.93 -1.09
C GLY A 13 8.84 -5.80 0.21
N MET A 14 9.45 -4.64 0.46
CA MET A 14 10.34 -4.46 1.62
C MET A 14 9.53 -4.37 2.92
N ASN A 15 9.83 -5.28 3.84
CA ASN A 15 9.32 -5.27 5.20
C ASN A 15 10.28 -4.53 6.15
N MET A 16 9.88 -4.28 7.40
CA MET A 16 10.81 -3.83 8.44
C MET A 16 11.56 -5.03 9.00
N GLY A 17 12.56 -5.52 8.25
CA GLY A 17 13.40 -6.66 8.61
C GLY A 17 14.87 -6.35 8.40
N GLN A 18 15.72 -6.89 9.27
CA GLN A 18 17.18 -6.70 9.24
C GLN A 18 17.79 -7.26 7.94
N GLU A 19 17.18 -8.32 7.42
CA GLU A 19 17.55 -9.00 6.17
C GLU A 19 17.46 -8.10 4.93
N HIS A 20 16.66 -7.03 4.98
CA HIS A 20 16.60 -6.05 3.89
C HIS A 20 17.79 -5.08 3.90
N LEU A 21 18.55 -5.01 5.01
CA LEU A 21 19.74 -4.17 5.15
C LEU A 21 21.03 -4.94 4.86
N ASP A 22 21.14 -6.19 5.32
CA ASP A 22 22.36 -6.99 5.23
C ASP A 22 22.24 -8.25 4.35
N GLY A 23 21.08 -8.49 3.73
CA GLY A 23 20.82 -9.69 2.90
C GLY A 23 20.54 -10.97 3.71
N GLY A 24 20.64 -10.89 5.05
CA GLY A 24 20.39 -12.00 5.96
C GLY A 24 21.46 -13.10 5.86
N LYS A 25 21.05 -14.36 6.12
CA LYS A 25 21.96 -15.52 6.14
C LYS A 25 22.22 -16.16 4.78
N HIS A 26 21.49 -15.77 3.75
CA HIS A 26 21.41 -16.51 2.49
C HIS A 26 21.74 -15.69 1.25
N PHE A 27 21.77 -14.36 1.33
CA PHE A 27 22.04 -13.48 0.20
C PHE A 27 22.99 -12.36 0.60
N ASP A 28 23.87 -11.94 -0.31
CA ASP A 28 24.82 -10.84 -0.07
C ASP A 28 24.14 -9.46 -0.11
N SER A 29 22.96 -9.36 -0.73
CA SER A 29 22.15 -8.15 -0.75
C SER A 29 20.69 -8.47 -1.06
N TRP A 30 19.78 -7.65 -0.55
CA TRP A 30 18.35 -7.73 -0.85
C TRP A 30 17.96 -6.61 -1.81
N ARG A 31 17.53 -6.96 -3.03
CA ARG A 31 16.99 -6.00 -3.99
C ARG A 31 15.47 -6.03 -3.96
N ASP A 32 14.88 -4.90 -3.59
CA ASP A 32 13.43 -4.68 -3.61
C ASP A 32 13.08 -3.38 -4.33
N THR A 33 11.83 -3.27 -4.79
CA THR A 33 11.31 -2.05 -5.38
C THR A 33 10.23 -1.49 -4.46
N GLN A 34 10.43 -0.26 -4.01
CA GLN A 34 9.48 0.46 -3.18
C GLN A 34 9.00 1.72 -3.90
N LEU A 35 7.69 1.94 -3.88
CA LEU A 35 7.04 3.11 -4.42
C LEU A 35 6.60 4.02 -3.27
N ARG A 36 6.92 5.30 -3.39
CA ARG A 36 6.34 6.37 -2.58
C ARG A 36 5.20 7.00 -3.38
N LEU A 37 4.03 7.07 -2.76
CA LEU A 37 2.79 7.55 -3.33
C LEU A 37 2.30 8.75 -2.52
N VAL A 38 1.93 9.82 -3.20
CA VAL A 38 1.46 11.09 -2.62
C VAL A 38 0.20 11.56 -3.33
N GLY A 39 -0.64 12.33 -2.63
CA GLY A 39 -1.92 12.81 -3.15
C GLY A 39 -3.06 11.82 -2.86
N GLU A 40 -4.13 11.86 -3.67
CA GLU A 40 -5.37 11.10 -3.43
C GLU A 40 -5.18 9.59 -3.26
N VAL A 41 -4.16 9.03 -3.92
CA VAL A 41 -3.80 7.62 -3.76
C VAL A 41 -3.42 7.27 -2.31
N ALA A 42 -2.84 8.20 -1.54
CA ALA A 42 -2.53 7.96 -0.12
C ALA A 42 -3.79 7.72 0.72
N LEU A 43 -4.89 8.40 0.40
CA LEU A 43 -6.19 8.16 1.05
C LEU A 43 -6.75 6.77 0.71
N VAL A 44 -6.54 6.30 -0.52
CA VAL A 44 -6.91 4.94 -0.90
C VAL A 44 -6.15 3.92 -0.04
N LEU A 45 -4.83 4.11 0.13
CA LEU A 45 -4.02 3.24 0.98
C LEU A 45 -4.44 3.28 2.45
N GLN A 46 -4.80 4.45 2.95
CA GLN A 46 -5.36 4.62 4.29
C GLN A 46 -6.69 3.86 4.45
N ALA A 47 -7.60 3.96 3.47
CA ALA A 47 -8.86 3.25 3.49
C ALA A 47 -8.65 1.73 3.52
N ILE A 48 -7.72 1.21 2.72
CA ILE A 48 -7.36 -0.21 2.71
C ILE A 48 -6.90 -0.65 4.09
N PHE A 49 -6.03 0.13 4.74
CA PHE A 49 -5.55 -0.17 6.09
C PHE A 49 -6.70 -0.23 7.09
N VAL A 50 -7.56 0.79 7.11
CA VAL A 50 -8.70 0.88 8.03
C VAL A 50 -9.68 -0.29 7.82
N THR A 51 -9.96 -0.66 6.57
CA THR A 51 -10.80 -1.81 6.25
C THR A 51 -10.17 -3.13 6.73
N SER A 52 -8.88 -3.35 6.47
CA SER A 52 -8.18 -4.53 6.97
C SER A 52 -8.16 -4.58 8.51
N TRP A 53 -7.91 -3.44 9.16
CA TRP A 53 -7.95 -3.34 10.63
C TRP A 53 -9.32 -3.71 11.18
N PHE A 54 -10.39 -3.13 10.64
CA PHE A 54 -11.76 -3.42 11.07
C PHE A 54 -12.09 -4.90 10.85
N ASN A 55 -11.72 -5.49 9.72
CA ASN A 55 -11.98 -6.90 9.45
C ASN A 55 -11.29 -7.81 10.48
N THR A 56 -10.08 -7.47 10.93
CA THR A 56 -9.32 -8.29 11.89
C THR A 56 -9.73 -8.04 13.35
N THR A 57 -9.96 -6.79 13.73
CA THR A 57 -10.15 -6.39 15.14
C THR A 57 -11.60 -6.12 15.52
N GLN A 58 -12.49 -5.94 14.53
CA GLN A 58 -13.85 -5.43 14.68
C GLN A 58 -13.93 -4.01 15.28
N GLU A 59 -12.79 -3.30 15.35
CA GLU A 59 -12.71 -1.93 15.84
C GLU A 59 -12.76 -0.92 14.69
N LYS A 60 -13.58 0.12 14.85
CA LYS A 60 -13.70 1.20 13.86
C LYS A 60 -12.65 2.27 14.08
N LEU A 61 -11.64 2.30 13.23
CA LEU A 61 -10.70 3.42 13.12
C LEU A 61 -11.26 4.50 12.18
N VAL A 62 -12.25 5.25 12.66
CA VAL A 62 -12.81 6.38 11.93
C VAL A 62 -12.74 7.62 12.80
N ALA A 63 -11.77 8.50 12.52
CA ALA A 63 -11.61 9.79 13.15
C ALA A 63 -11.32 10.83 12.06
N ASP A 64 -11.81 12.06 12.25
CA ASP A 64 -11.71 13.15 11.25
C ASP A 64 -10.26 13.45 10.83
N GLY A 65 -9.28 13.12 11.67
CA GLY A 65 -7.85 13.30 11.38
C GLY A 65 -7.22 12.23 10.47
N TYR A 66 -7.89 11.09 10.23
CA TYR A 66 -7.30 9.99 9.44
C TYR A 66 -7.45 10.16 7.93
N PHE A 67 -8.35 11.04 7.48
CA PHE A 67 -8.58 11.30 6.06
C PHE A 67 -8.42 12.80 5.76
N PRO A 68 -7.21 13.36 5.86
CA PRO A 68 -7.00 14.77 5.58
C PRO A 68 -7.22 15.07 4.10
N LYS A 69 -7.61 16.32 3.81
CA LYS A 69 -7.62 16.81 2.44
C LYS A 69 -6.21 16.74 1.87
N GLN A 70 -6.10 16.15 0.68
CA GLN A 70 -4.82 16.06 -0.02
C GLN A 70 -4.54 17.36 -0.75
N GLU A 71 -3.27 17.77 -0.74
CA GLU A 71 -2.81 18.82 -1.64
C GLU A 71 -2.83 18.31 -3.08
N LYS A 72 -3.16 19.20 -4.01
CA LYS A 72 -3.10 18.85 -5.43
C LYS A 72 -1.64 18.64 -5.82
N THR A 73 -1.36 17.53 -6.49
CA THR A 73 -0.08 17.35 -7.15
C THR A 73 0.01 18.27 -8.35
N GLU A 74 1.21 18.80 -8.63
CA GLU A 74 1.43 19.68 -9.79
C GLU A 74 1.19 18.95 -11.12
N GLU A 75 1.50 17.64 -11.16
CA GLU A 75 1.26 16.77 -12.30
C GLU A 75 0.16 15.75 -12.00
N PHE A 76 -0.73 15.55 -12.97
CA PHE A 76 -1.74 14.51 -12.91
C PHE A 76 -1.18 13.20 -13.48
N LEU A 77 -1.05 12.20 -12.61
CA LEU A 77 -0.71 10.84 -12.99
C LEU A 77 -1.86 9.91 -12.55
N PRO A 78 -2.58 9.26 -13.48
CA PRO A 78 -3.62 8.31 -13.10
C PRO A 78 -3.00 7.09 -12.41
N VAL A 79 -3.46 6.79 -11.20
CA VAL A 79 -3.01 5.63 -10.42
C VAL A 79 -4.20 4.76 -10.06
N GLN A 80 -4.09 3.46 -10.32
CA GLN A 80 -5.07 2.46 -9.88
C GLN A 80 -4.41 1.52 -8.87
N VAL A 81 -5.04 1.36 -7.71
CA VAL A 81 -4.61 0.41 -6.68
C VAL A 81 -5.48 -0.84 -6.79
N VAL A 82 -4.83 -2.00 -6.89
CA VAL A 82 -5.49 -3.31 -6.91
C VAL A 82 -5.02 -4.12 -5.71
N ILE A 83 -5.96 -4.76 -5.03
CA ILE A 83 -5.73 -5.49 -3.78
C ILE A 83 -6.12 -6.94 -3.99
N ALA A 84 -5.34 -7.86 -3.44
CA ALA A 84 -5.74 -9.26 -3.28
C ALA A 84 -5.65 -9.60 -1.78
N GLY A 85 -6.70 -10.23 -1.26
CA GLY A 85 -6.77 -10.71 0.12
C GLY A 85 -7.23 -12.16 0.17
N PRO A 86 -7.12 -12.83 1.34
CA PRO A 86 -7.51 -14.23 1.50
C PRO A 86 -8.97 -14.51 1.16
N ASP A 87 -9.85 -13.52 1.34
CA ASP A 87 -11.28 -13.60 1.00
C ASP A 87 -11.59 -13.23 -0.46
N SER A 88 -10.58 -12.89 -1.25
CA SER A 88 -10.78 -12.46 -2.64
C SER A 88 -11.00 -13.68 -3.53
N GLN A 89 -12.25 -13.90 -3.95
CA GLN A 89 -12.61 -14.97 -4.89
C GLN A 89 -12.00 -14.75 -6.30
N TRP A 90 -11.52 -13.55 -6.59
CA TRP A 90 -11.06 -13.14 -7.92
C TRP A 90 -9.57 -12.81 -7.86
N ALA A 91 -8.79 -13.41 -8.76
CA ALA A 91 -7.36 -13.13 -8.89
C ALA A 91 -7.13 -11.78 -9.61
N ALA A 92 -7.58 -10.68 -9.01
CA ALA A 92 -7.59 -9.34 -9.62
C ALA A 92 -6.20 -8.91 -10.10
N ILE A 93 -5.16 -9.18 -9.30
CA ILE A 93 -3.76 -8.92 -9.69
C ILE A 93 -3.38 -9.73 -10.93
N ARG A 94 -3.74 -11.01 -10.98
CA ARG A 94 -3.46 -11.90 -12.12
C ARG A 94 -4.18 -11.41 -13.39
N GLN A 95 -5.44 -11.02 -13.28
CA GLN A 95 -6.22 -10.49 -14.40
C GLN A 95 -5.63 -9.18 -14.93
N LEU A 96 -5.20 -8.28 -14.04
CA LEU A 96 -4.51 -7.06 -14.43
C LEU A 96 -3.24 -7.38 -15.24
N TYR A 97 -2.41 -8.30 -14.76
CA TYR A 97 -1.23 -8.74 -15.51
C TYR A 97 -1.59 -9.27 -16.90
N PHE A 98 -2.64 -10.09 -17.03
CA PHE A 98 -3.10 -10.58 -18.34
C PHE A 98 -3.57 -9.48 -19.29
N LEU A 99 -4.12 -8.37 -18.79
CA LEU A 99 -4.59 -7.26 -19.63
C LEU A 99 -3.47 -6.30 -20.06
N MET A 100 -2.29 -6.39 -19.44
CA MET A 100 -1.14 -5.50 -19.71
C MET A 100 -0.15 -6.05 -20.75
N ILE A 101 -0.31 -7.30 -21.19
CA ILE A 101 0.54 -8.00 -22.17
C ILE A 101 -0.26 -8.28 -23.43
#